data_AF-A0A1M5LCL5-F1
#
_entry.id   AF-A0A1M5LCL5-F1
#
_cell.length_a   1.000
_cell.length_b   1.000
_cell.length_c   1.000
_cell.angle_alpha   90.00
_cell.angle_beta   90.00
_cell.angle_gamma   90.00
#
_symmetry.space_group_name_H-M   'P 1'
#
loop_
_entity.id
_entity.type
_entity.pdbx_description
1 polymer ?
#
loop_
_entity_poly.entity_id
_entity_poly.type
_entity_poly.pdbx_seq_one_letter_code
_entity_poly.pdbx_strand_id
1 'polypeptide(L)'
;MFMDNFDFANDKKEMISFVGGGGKTSSIFKLAHELKAKNKRILVTTTTKIMVPKPEDFDELVIIPEPKLNVLQPEQGTITVLGREFLNKGEKLAGVNPGFLDDIFRSRYFDYILVEADGAKQKSLKAPAADEPVVPSLTTKTVGVIGLRVLNRKVDDEVFRSEIFKNLCGAGDIVNLEQIFKLITLPAGLFKNIPEKAEKYLFLNQVEGEPVKKAAFMLADMLGKAEFYLDGLIIGSLKEEKFYPHPQREKITGIIMAAGFSERMGQDKLLLPLKEGFSLVEKVIKEASLSDLDEVILVYQNPAVKEIGEKYGVKTVFNPEAFKGQSISVKIGIKASEPVADGYMFIPGDMPFLDKDLINKLLAVFKKSTFPIIVPFYDDDPGMPTVFSRSLRSELLNITGDEGGRSIIRKNPGKIKKVYIDKGFKGLDIDTPEELKKYMDYQEME
;
A
#
# COMPACT_ATOMS: atom_id res chain seq x y z
N MET A 1 9.55 -10.79 -3.75
CA MET A 1 10.34 -9.85 -4.57
C MET A 1 10.26 -8.47 -3.93
N PHE A 2 11.16 -7.53 -4.28
CA PHE A 2 11.09 -6.16 -3.75
C PHE A 2 9.87 -5.41 -4.31
N MET A 3 9.58 -5.62 -5.59
CA MET A 3 8.43 -5.12 -6.35
C MET A 3 7.09 -5.47 -5.67
N ASP A 4 6.98 -6.63 -5.03
CA ASP A 4 5.75 -7.06 -4.35
C ASP A 4 5.38 -6.13 -3.18
N ASN A 5 6.29 -5.28 -2.70
CA ASN A 5 6.02 -4.35 -1.61
C ASN A 5 5.35 -3.04 -2.07
N PHE A 6 5.12 -2.88 -3.37
CA PHE A 6 4.47 -1.72 -3.96
C PHE A 6 3.08 -2.08 -4.46
N ASP A 7 2.15 -1.14 -4.35
CA ASP A 7 0.85 -1.24 -5.02
C ASP A 7 0.97 -0.62 -6.41
N PHE A 8 1.25 -1.47 -7.40
CA PHE A 8 1.21 -1.08 -8.81
C PHE A 8 -0.19 -1.32 -9.34
N ALA A 9 -0.88 -0.23 -9.70
CA ALA A 9 -2.11 -0.36 -10.45
C ALA A 9 -1.80 -0.99 -11.81
N ASN A 10 -2.62 -1.97 -12.23
CA ASN A 10 -2.44 -2.65 -13.51
C ASN A 10 -2.34 -1.63 -14.65
N ASP A 11 -1.30 -1.78 -15.48
CA ASP A 11 -1.02 -1.00 -16.69
C ASP A 11 -0.89 0.52 -16.54
N LYS A 12 -0.76 1.05 -15.31
CA LYS A 12 -0.44 2.47 -15.11
C LYS A 12 1.06 2.70 -15.14
N LYS A 13 1.45 3.74 -15.88
CA LYS A 13 2.80 4.30 -15.88
C LYS A 13 3.11 4.93 -14.53
N GLU A 14 4.30 4.66 -14.00
CA GLU A 14 4.74 5.17 -12.70
C GLU A 14 6.08 5.91 -12.81
N MET A 15 6.20 7.04 -12.10
CA MET A 15 7.47 7.71 -11.84
C MET A 15 7.75 7.61 -10.34
N ILE A 16 8.80 6.89 -10.00
CA ILE A 16 9.15 6.55 -8.63
C ILE A 16 10.44 7.25 -8.25
N SER A 17 10.35 8.19 -7.33
CA SER A 17 11.50 8.96 -6.83
C SER A 17 12.00 8.38 -5.51
N PHE A 18 13.29 8.05 -5.43
CA PHE A 18 13.95 7.55 -4.23
C PHE A 18 14.72 8.67 -3.54
N VAL A 19 14.48 8.87 -2.25
CA VAL A 19 15.10 9.91 -1.41
C VAL A 19 15.74 9.30 -0.15
N GLY A 20 16.66 10.02 0.50
CA GLY A 20 17.25 9.59 1.79
C GLY A 20 18.61 8.91 1.67
N GLY A 21 18.82 7.77 2.33
CA GLY A 21 20.13 7.08 2.42
C GLY A 21 20.01 5.57 2.68
N GLY A 22 21.10 4.83 2.57
CA GLY A 22 21.10 3.40 2.92
C GLY A 22 20.53 2.46 1.85
N GLY A 23 20.90 2.68 0.59
CA GLY A 23 20.67 1.70 -0.49
C GLY A 23 19.77 2.14 -1.63
N LYS A 24 19.52 3.44 -1.83
CA LYS A 24 18.65 3.95 -2.92
C LYS A 24 19.02 3.42 -4.30
N THR A 25 20.28 3.56 -4.71
CA THR A 25 20.75 3.05 -6.02
C THR A 25 20.50 1.55 -6.13
N SER A 26 20.81 0.78 -5.09
CA SER A 26 20.53 -0.67 -5.05
C SER A 26 19.03 -0.99 -5.11
N SER A 27 18.18 -0.21 -4.43
CA SER A 27 16.72 -0.33 -4.51
C SER A 27 16.20 -0.05 -5.92
N ILE A 28 16.72 0.99 -6.57
CA ILE A 28 16.37 1.37 -7.93
C ILE A 28 16.68 0.21 -8.89
N PHE A 29 17.91 -0.30 -8.88
CA PHE A 29 18.28 -1.38 -9.79
C PHE A 29 17.61 -2.71 -9.45
N LYS A 30 17.41 -3.05 -8.17
CA LYS A 30 16.62 -4.23 -7.79
C LYS A 30 15.21 -4.16 -8.37
N LEU A 31 14.54 -3.01 -8.22
CA LEU A 31 13.20 -2.81 -8.78
C LEU A 31 13.23 -2.82 -10.31
N ALA A 32 14.23 -2.19 -10.94
CA ALA A 32 14.39 -2.17 -12.39
C ALA A 32 14.50 -3.57 -12.98
N HIS A 33 15.33 -4.44 -12.38
CA HIS A 33 15.49 -5.83 -12.83
C HIS A 33 14.21 -6.66 -12.66
N GLU A 34 13.49 -6.50 -11.53
CA GLU A 34 12.22 -7.21 -11.32
C GLU A 34 11.13 -6.73 -12.30
N LEU A 35 11.08 -5.44 -12.63
CA LEU A 35 10.19 -4.89 -13.64
C LEU A 35 10.59 -5.33 -15.07
N LYS A 36 11.88 -5.41 -15.36
CA LYS A 36 12.41 -5.96 -16.62
C LYS A 36 11.96 -7.40 -16.83
N ALA A 37 11.98 -8.22 -15.78
CA ALA A 37 11.48 -9.60 -15.81
C ALA A 37 9.96 -9.69 -16.08
N LYS A 38 9.22 -8.58 -15.92
CA LYS A 38 7.81 -8.42 -16.32
C LYS A 38 7.64 -7.77 -17.70
N ASN A 39 8.70 -7.75 -18.51
CA ASN A 39 8.75 -7.21 -19.86
C ASN A 39 8.36 -5.71 -19.96
N LYS A 40 8.72 -4.91 -18.95
CA LYS A 40 8.45 -3.47 -18.90
C LYS A 40 9.61 -2.66 -19.50
N ARG A 41 9.33 -1.44 -19.96
CA ARG A 41 10.33 -0.44 -20.38
C ARG A 41 10.67 0.45 -19.20
N ILE A 42 11.92 0.41 -18.74
CA ILE A 42 12.35 1.11 -17.52
C ILE A 42 13.40 2.18 -17.85
N LEU A 43 13.17 3.38 -17.35
CA LEU A 43 14.16 4.44 -17.31
C LEU A 43 14.74 4.54 -15.90
N VAL A 44 16.05 4.50 -15.77
CA VAL A 44 16.78 4.80 -14.52
C VAL A 44 17.56 6.09 -14.70
N THR A 45 17.41 7.03 -13.77
CA THR A 45 18.08 8.33 -13.84
C THR A 45 18.21 8.99 -12.46
N THR A 46 18.69 10.23 -12.43
CA THR A 46 18.84 11.04 -11.23
C THR A 46 18.55 12.50 -11.55
N THR A 47 18.11 13.27 -10.55
CA THR A 47 17.99 14.74 -10.64
C THR A 47 19.24 15.46 -10.14
N THR A 48 20.16 14.73 -9.48
CA THR A 48 21.40 15.28 -8.95
C THR A 48 22.60 14.60 -9.59
N LYS A 49 23.10 13.53 -8.96
CA LYS A 49 24.22 12.72 -9.43
C LYS A 49 24.01 11.30 -8.93
N ILE A 50 24.26 10.34 -9.80
CA ILE A 50 24.27 8.92 -9.48
C ILE A 50 25.64 8.35 -9.80
N MET A 51 26.05 7.30 -9.11
CA MET A 51 27.22 6.53 -9.54
C MET A 51 26.93 5.97 -10.94
N VAL A 52 27.93 5.96 -11.82
CA VAL A 52 27.78 5.24 -13.09
C VAL A 52 27.50 3.77 -12.73
N PRO A 53 26.33 3.23 -13.13
CA PRO A 53 25.99 1.84 -12.85
C PRO A 53 26.90 0.91 -13.63
N LYS A 54 27.01 -0.34 -13.20
CA LYS A 54 27.87 -1.30 -13.90
C LYS A 54 27.22 -1.69 -15.24
N PRO A 55 28.01 -2.13 -16.24
CA PRO A 55 27.46 -2.58 -17.52
C PRO A 55 26.43 -3.71 -17.42
N GLU A 56 26.45 -4.49 -16.34
CA GLU A 56 25.47 -5.56 -16.07
C GLU A 56 24.11 -5.05 -15.56
N ASP A 57 24.02 -3.80 -15.11
CA ASP A 57 22.83 -3.23 -14.47
C ASP A 57 21.84 -2.61 -15.49
N PHE A 58 22.25 -2.42 -16.76
CA PHE A 58 21.45 -1.76 -17.78
C PHE A 58 21.68 -2.35 -19.18
N ASP A 59 20.71 -2.13 -20.08
CA ASP A 59 20.80 -2.55 -21.48
C ASP A 59 21.27 -1.40 -22.38
N GLU A 60 20.89 -0.17 -22.04
CA GLU A 60 21.21 1.03 -22.79
C GLU A 60 21.69 2.15 -21.86
N LEU A 61 22.78 2.83 -22.20
CA LEU A 61 23.23 4.05 -21.52
C LEU A 61 23.16 5.22 -22.49
N VAL A 62 22.28 6.17 -22.20
CA VAL A 62 22.05 7.35 -23.03
C VAL A 62 22.59 8.58 -22.31
N ILE A 63 23.53 9.27 -22.96
CA ILE A 63 24.11 10.52 -22.48
C ILE A 63 23.60 11.65 -23.37
N ILE A 64 22.79 12.55 -22.82
CA ILE A 64 22.18 13.65 -23.56
C ILE A 64 22.57 14.99 -22.94
N PRO A 65 23.57 15.70 -23.49
CA PRO A 65 23.96 17.03 -23.01
C PRO A 65 22.82 18.06 -23.13
N GLU A 66 22.05 17.99 -24.22
CA GLU A 66 20.88 18.82 -24.50
C GLU A 66 19.61 17.97 -24.58
N PRO A 67 18.74 18.01 -23.55
CA PRO A 67 17.62 17.07 -23.43
C PRO A 67 16.64 17.15 -24.61
N LYS A 68 16.58 16.09 -25.42
CA LYS A 68 15.63 15.96 -26.55
C LYS A 68 14.95 14.60 -26.49
N LEU A 69 13.61 14.59 -26.52
CA LEU A 69 12.81 13.37 -26.33
C LEU A 69 12.99 12.35 -27.46
N ASN A 70 13.19 12.80 -28.70
CA ASN A 70 13.25 11.95 -29.88
C ASN A 70 14.47 11.00 -29.92
N VAL A 71 15.43 11.19 -29.03
CA VAL A 71 16.61 10.32 -28.88
C VAL A 71 16.27 9.05 -28.08
N LEU A 72 15.18 9.04 -27.31
CA LEU A 72 14.80 7.91 -26.46
C LEU A 72 13.90 6.95 -27.24
N GLN A 73 14.37 5.73 -27.50
CA GLN A 73 13.62 4.68 -28.19
C GLN A 73 13.76 3.33 -27.47
N PRO A 74 13.20 3.19 -26.25
CA PRO A 74 13.40 1.99 -25.44
C PRO A 74 12.64 0.78 -26.02
N GLU A 75 13.33 -0.34 -26.13
CA GLU A 75 12.71 -1.64 -26.45
C GLU A 75 12.01 -2.24 -25.23
N GLN A 76 11.02 -3.11 -25.43
CA GLN A 76 10.38 -3.82 -24.32
C GLN A 76 11.38 -4.69 -23.56
N GLY A 77 11.20 -4.76 -22.24
CA GLY A 77 12.08 -5.57 -21.39
C GLY A 77 13.51 -5.03 -21.32
N THR A 78 13.69 -3.71 -21.41
CA THR A 78 15.01 -3.06 -21.29
C THR A 78 15.06 -2.06 -20.14
N ILE A 79 16.27 -1.89 -19.59
CA ILE A 79 16.63 -0.85 -18.64
C ILE A 79 17.52 0.16 -19.38
N THR A 80 16.99 1.36 -19.60
CA THR A 80 17.74 2.51 -20.11
C THR A 80 18.21 3.37 -18.95
N VAL A 81 19.51 3.67 -18.88
CA VAL A 81 20.09 4.65 -17.96
C VAL A 81 20.27 5.98 -18.69
N LEU A 82 19.77 7.06 -18.10
CA LEU A 82 19.87 8.40 -18.68
C LEU A 82 20.66 9.34 -17.77
N GLY A 83 21.65 10.01 -18.36
CA GLY A 83 22.40 11.10 -17.73
C GLY A 83 22.74 12.20 -18.72
N ARG A 84 23.19 13.36 -18.22
CA ARG A 84 23.57 14.50 -19.07
C ARG A 84 25.02 14.43 -19.54
N GLU A 85 25.91 14.04 -18.63
CA GLU A 85 27.35 13.95 -18.86
C GLU A 85 28.00 13.05 -17.78
N PHE A 86 29.22 12.60 -18.06
CA PHE A 86 30.07 11.96 -17.07
C PHE A 86 30.77 12.99 -16.19
N LEU A 87 30.78 12.75 -14.89
CA LEU A 87 31.48 13.52 -13.88
C LEU A 87 32.58 12.66 -13.24
N ASN A 88 33.53 13.30 -12.56
CA ASN A 88 34.59 12.63 -11.80
C ASN A 88 35.32 11.53 -12.60
N LYS A 89 35.82 11.86 -13.80
CA LYS A 89 36.51 10.90 -14.69
C LYS A 89 35.68 9.64 -15.03
N GLY A 90 34.36 9.76 -15.06
CA GLY A 90 33.48 8.64 -15.40
C GLY A 90 32.98 7.84 -14.20
N GLU A 91 33.19 8.30 -12.97
CA GLU A 91 32.63 7.62 -11.78
C GLU A 91 31.14 7.95 -11.57
N LYS A 92 30.67 9.11 -12.05
CA LYS A 92 29.31 9.60 -11.80
C LYS A 92 28.64 10.09 -13.06
N LEU A 93 27.32 9.99 -13.10
CA LEU A 93 26.48 10.64 -14.10
C LEU A 93 25.83 11.89 -13.52
N ALA A 94 25.89 12.99 -14.25
CA ALA A 94 25.08 14.16 -13.95
C ALA A 94 23.61 13.86 -14.28
N GLY A 95 22.72 14.26 -13.38
CA GLY A 95 21.29 14.13 -13.57
C GLY A 95 20.71 15.03 -14.65
N VAL A 96 19.46 14.75 -14.99
CA VAL A 96 18.65 15.59 -15.90
C VAL A 96 17.73 16.50 -15.11
N ASN A 97 17.26 17.58 -15.74
CA ASN A 97 16.35 18.51 -15.10
C ASN A 97 14.99 17.83 -14.79
N PRO A 98 14.37 18.07 -13.62
CA PRO A 98 13.08 17.48 -13.26
C PRO A 98 11.96 17.75 -14.27
N GLY A 99 11.91 18.94 -14.87
CA GLY A 99 10.90 19.28 -15.89
C GLY A 99 11.03 18.40 -17.14
N PHE A 100 12.25 18.02 -17.53
CA PHE A 100 12.46 17.09 -18.62
C PHE A 100 12.01 15.66 -18.28
N LEU A 101 12.14 15.24 -17.02
CA LEU A 101 11.59 13.96 -16.56
C LEU A 101 10.06 13.95 -16.63
N ASP A 102 9.42 15.07 -16.31
CA ASP A 102 7.97 15.22 -16.47
C ASP A 102 7.55 15.11 -17.95
N ASP A 103 8.35 15.64 -18.88
CA ASP A 103 8.11 15.51 -20.32
C ASP A 103 8.28 14.05 -20.80
N ILE A 104 9.32 13.35 -20.33
CA ILE A 104 9.48 11.91 -20.59
C ILE A 104 8.28 11.13 -20.00
N PHE A 105 7.79 11.52 -18.83
CA PHE A 105 6.62 10.89 -18.24
C PHE A 105 5.39 11.03 -19.13
N ARG A 106 5.14 12.22 -19.68
CA ARG A 106 4.02 12.46 -20.62
C ARG A 106 4.16 11.72 -21.95
N SER A 107 5.38 11.52 -22.46
CA SER A 107 5.64 10.86 -23.75
C SER A 107 5.21 9.39 -23.84
N ARG A 108 5.05 8.71 -22.68
CA ARG A 108 4.73 7.27 -22.57
C ARG A 108 5.75 6.30 -23.21
N TYR A 109 6.99 6.75 -23.47
CA TYR A 109 8.05 5.83 -23.95
C TYR A 109 8.41 4.74 -22.94
N PHE A 110 8.41 5.10 -21.65
CA PHE A 110 8.69 4.18 -20.55
C PHE A 110 7.43 3.87 -19.76
N ASP A 111 7.34 2.63 -19.29
CA ASP A 111 6.30 2.17 -18.37
C ASP A 111 6.66 2.58 -16.93
N TYR A 112 7.96 2.59 -16.61
CA TYR A 112 8.47 3.00 -15.30
C TYR A 112 9.64 3.96 -15.44
N ILE A 113 9.64 5.04 -14.64
CA ILE A 113 10.77 5.97 -14.50
C ILE A 113 11.22 5.96 -13.05
N LEU A 114 12.43 5.46 -12.79
CA LEU A 114 13.03 5.35 -11.46
C LEU A 114 14.08 6.45 -11.30
N VAL A 115 13.87 7.33 -10.34
CA VAL A 115 14.66 8.56 -10.16
C VAL A 115 15.38 8.54 -8.82
N GLU A 116 16.70 8.61 -8.81
CA GLU A 116 17.44 8.97 -7.60
C GLU A 116 17.36 10.49 -7.40
N ALA A 117 16.52 10.94 -6.47
CA ALA A 117 16.15 12.34 -6.34
C ALA A 117 17.11 13.17 -5.46
N ASP A 118 18.10 12.54 -4.84
CA ASP A 118 19.07 13.20 -3.97
C ASP A 118 20.36 12.37 -3.72
N GLY A 119 21.50 13.01 -3.46
CA GLY A 119 22.77 12.29 -3.23
C GLY A 119 23.03 11.99 -1.75
N ALA A 120 23.51 10.79 -1.38
CA ALA A 120 23.78 10.41 0.02
C ALA A 120 25.26 10.06 0.35
N LYS A 121 26.18 10.14 -0.63
CA LYS A 121 27.59 9.73 -0.47
C LYS A 121 27.76 8.34 0.19
N GLN A 122 26.92 7.36 -0.20
CA GLN A 122 26.91 5.98 0.33
C GLN A 122 26.63 5.85 1.84
N LYS A 123 26.20 6.92 2.52
CA LYS A 123 25.81 6.87 3.93
C LYS A 123 24.44 6.22 4.11
N SER A 124 24.24 5.60 5.27
CA SER A 124 23.02 4.86 5.61
C SER A 124 21.85 5.78 5.97
N LEU A 125 22.14 7.01 6.41
CA LEU A 125 21.16 8.03 6.74
C LEU A 125 21.58 9.38 6.16
N LYS A 126 20.60 10.26 5.91
CA LYS A 126 20.84 11.58 5.34
C LYS A 126 19.81 12.60 5.84
N ALA A 127 20.26 13.81 6.14
CA ALA A 127 19.39 14.97 6.24
C ALA A 127 19.31 15.75 4.91
N PRO A 128 18.09 16.15 4.47
CA PRO A 128 17.92 16.96 3.27
C PRO A 128 18.49 18.37 3.47
N ALA A 129 19.10 18.94 2.42
CA ALA A 129 19.51 20.34 2.42
C ALA A 129 18.31 21.26 2.09
N ALA A 130 18.55 22.56 2.03
CA ALA A 130 17.52 23.55 1.69
C ALA A 130 16.88 23.28 0.32
N ASP A 131 17.68 22.85 -0.66
CA ASP A 131 17.35 22.61 -2.07
C ASP A 131 17.04 21.14 -2.40
N GLU A 132 17.06 20.24 -1.41
CA GLU A 132 16.80 18.82 -1.60
C GLU A 132 15.63 18.31 -0.73
N PRO A 133 15.01 17.17 -1.09
CA PRO A 133 15.23 16.38 -2.31
C PRO A 133 14.69 17.08 -3.57
N VAL A 134 15.28 16.79 -4.72
CA VAL A 134 14.85 17.34 -6.02
C VAL A 134 13.96 16.30 -6.70
N VAL A 135 12.68 16.32 -6.35
CA VAL A 135 11.67 15.35 -6.83
C VAL A 135 10.89 15.95 -8.01
N PRO A 136 10.79 15.28 -9.17
CA PRO A 136 9.96 15.74 -10.29
C PRO A 136 8.48 15.86 -9.95
N SER A 137 7.79 16.79 -10.60
CA SER A 137 6.42 17.17 -10.22
C SER A 137 5.39 16.09 -10.53
N LEU A 138 5.65 15.25 -11.54
CA LEU A 138 4.79 14.13 -11.91
C LEU A 138 5.19 12.81 -11.24
N THR A 139 6.04 12.85 -10.21
CA THR A 139 6.33 11.67 -9.38
C THR A 139 5.02 11.12 -8.83
N THR A 140 4.75 9.84 -9.08
CA THR A 140 3.55 9.14 -8.62
C THR A 140 3.79 8.45 -7.27
N LYS A 141 5.03 8.03 -7.00
CA LYS A 141 5.44 7.46 -5.70
C LYS A 141 6.79 8.01 -5.25
N THR A 142 6.92 8.37 -4.00
CA THR A 142 8.22 8.71 -3.37
C THR A 142 8.60 7.66 -2.36
N VAL A 143 9.77 7.06 -2.52
CA VAL A 143 10.35 6.06 -1.62
C VAL A 143 11.44 6.69 -0.77
N GLY A 144 11.13 6.97 0.49
CA GLY A 144 12.11 7.36 1.48
C GLY A 144 12.88 6.14 1.95
N VAL A 145 14.19 6.08 1.70
CA VAL A 145 15.06 4.97 2.10
C VAL A 145 15.85 5.38 3.34
N ILE A 146 15.85 4.52 4.35
CA ILE A 146 16.68 4.65 5.55
C ILE A 146 17.37 3.31 5.82
N GLY A 147 18.71 3.32 5.91
CA GLY A 147 19.49 2.18 6.35
C GLY A 147 19.60 2.13 7.88
N LEU A 148 19.06 1.09 8.51
CA LEU A 148 19.00 0.98 9.98
C LEU A 148 20.29 0.50 10.65
N ARG A 149 21.34 0.17 9.89
CA ARG A 149 22.70 -0.07 10.46
C ARG A 149 23.29 1.16 11.15
N VAL A 150 22.73 2.34 10.88
CA VAL A 150 23.10 3.62 11.49
C VAL A 150 22.79 3.67 12.99
N LEU A 151 21.86 2.85 13.49
CA LEU A 151 21.46 2.86 14.90
C LEU A 151 22.63 2.56 15.82
N ASN A 152 22.74 3.34 16.90
CA ASN A 152 23.83 3.27 17.88
C ASN A 152 25.22 3.55 17.29
N ARG A 153 25.30 4.20 16.12
CA ARG A 153 26.55 4.69 15.53
C ARG A 153 26.67 6.20 15.68
N LYS A 154 27.89 6.71 15.54
CA LYS A 154 28.15 8.15 15.58
C LYS A 154 27.50 8.85 14.40
N VAL A 155 26.82 9.96 14.68
CA VAL A 155 26.14 10.77 13.66
C VAL A 155 27.12 11.25 12.60
N ASP A 156 28.28 11.77 12.99
CA ASP A 156 29.27 12.33 12.06
C ASP A 156 29.93 11.27 11.15
N ASP A 157 29.93 10.02 11.59
CA ASP A 157 30.48 8.90 10.81
C ASP A 157 29.45 8.33 9.83
N GLU A 158 28.17 8.29 10.18
CA GLU A 158 27.16 7.52 9.43
C GLU A 158 26.08 8.36 8.75
N VAL A 159 25.96 9.64 9.08
CA VAL A 159 24.90 10.52 8.56
C VAL A 159 25.44 11.52 7.57
N PHE A 160 24.92 11.50 6.34
CA PHE A 160 25.25 12.55 5.37
C PHE A 160 24.58 13.88 5.78
N ARG A 161 25.41 14.93 5.90
CA ARG A 161 25.04 16.25 6.44
C ARG A 161 24.65 16.18 7.94
N SER A 162 25.54 15.60 8.74
CA SER A 162 25.38 15.42 10.18
C SER A 162 24.94 16.70 10.93
N GLU A 163 25.52 17.86 10.60
CA GLU A 163 25.13 19.14 11.23
C GLU A 163 23.65 19.50 10.98
N ILE A 164 23.15 19.32 9.76
CA ILE A 164 21.73 19.55 9.45
C ILE A 164 20.87 18.53 10.21
N PHE A 165 21.32 17.28 10.27
CA PHE A 165 20.63 16.23 11.02
C PHE A 165 20.55 16.54 12.52
N LYS A 166 21.65 16.97 13.16
CA LYS A 166 21.69 17.36 14.58
C LYS A 166 20.74 18.54 14.85
N ASN A 167 20.72 19.54 13.97
CA ASN A 167 19.82 20.69 14.11
C ASN A 167 18.34 20.31 13.92
N LEU A 168 18.03 19.41 12.98
CA LEU A 168 16.67 19.02 12.66
C LEU A 168 16.10 18.00 13.65
N CYS A 169 16.91 17.00 14.04
CA CYS A 169 16.45 15.80 14.74
C CYS A 169 16.92 15.75 16.21
N GLY A 170 17.86 16.61 16.61
CA GLY A 170 18.41 16.71 17.96
C GLY A 170 19.93 16.51 18.00
N ALA A 171 20.61 17.24 18.89
CA ALA A 171 22.07 17.39 18.92
C ALA A 171 22.88 16.19 19.44
N GLY A 172 22.25 15.02 19.67
CA GLY A 172 22.94 13.84 20.17
C GLY A 172 23.95 13.28 19.16
N ASP A 173 25.12 12.84 19.64
CA ASP A 173 26.20 12.32 18.79
C ASP A 173 26.02 10.87 18.35
N ILE A 174 25.07 10.14 18.96
CA ILE A 174 24.73 8.76 18.60
C ILE A 174 23.34 8.72 18.00
N VAL A 175 23.22 8.10 16.82
CA VAL A 175 21.95 7.96 16.13
C VAL A 175 21.02 7.04 16.91
N ASN A 176 19.85 7.55 17.26
CA ASN A 176 18.80 6.82 17.97
C ASN A 176 17.47 6.81 17.19
N LEU A 177 16.51 6.01 17.67
CA LEU A 177 15.20 5.87 17.03
C LEU A 177 14.39 7.17 17.02
N GLU A 178 14.49 8.00 18.06
CA GLU A 178 13.76 9.27 18.13
C GLU A 178 14.24 10.24 17.04
N GLN A 179 15.55 10.31 16.79
CA GLN A 179 16.10 11.14 15.71
C GLN A 179 15.66 10.64 14.32
N ILE A 180 15.63 9.32 14.10
CA ILE A 180 15.14 8.74 12.84
C ILE A 180 13.64 9.02 12.66
N PHE A 181 12.85 8.85 13.73
CA PHE A 181 11.44 9.17 13.74
C PHE A 181 11.18 10.65 13.40
N LYS A 182 11.93 11.58 14.00
CA LYS A 182 11.88 13.01 13.67
C LYS A 182 12.25 13.27 12.22
N LEU A 183 13.30 12.64 11.71
CA LEU A 183 13.69 12.79 10.31
C LEU A 183 12.56 12.36 9.36
N ILE A 184 11.82 11.29 9.67
CA ILE A 184 10.72 10.82 8.82
C ILE A 184 9.52 11.78 8.87
N THR A 185 9.19 12.27 10.06
CA THR A 185 7.90 12.93 10.35
C THR A 185 7.94 14.45 10.20
N LEU A 186 9.10 15.08 10.36
CA LEU A 186 9.21 16.54 10.25
C LEU A 186 8.98 17.03 8.81
N PRO A 187 8.29 18.17 8.61
CA PRO A 187 8.07 18.73 7.27
C PRO A 187 9.36 19.02 6.49
N ALA A 188 10.44 19.37 7.19
CA ALA A 188 11.76 19.59 6.61
C ALA A 188 12.63 18.31 6.54
N GLY A 189 12.05 17.14 6.81
CA GLY A 189 12.71 15.85 6.88
C GLY A 189 12.66 15.05 5.57
N LEU A 190 12.64 13.73 5.68
CA LEU A 190 12.79 12.77 4.58
C LEU A 190 11.86 13.02 3.39
N PHE A 191 10.60 13.38 3.67
CA PHE A 191 9.56 13.63 2.67
C PHE A 191 9.32 15.12 2.39
N LYS A 192 10.33 15.96 2.61
CA LYS A 192 10.28 17.38 2.31
C LYS A 192 9.99 17.63 0.82
N ASN A 193 9.07 18.55 0.54
CA ASN A 193 8.74 19.06 -0.81
C ASN A 193 8.38 17.98 -1.85
N ILE A 194 7.85 16.82 -1.44
CA ILE A 194 7.34 15.83 -2.40
C ILE A 194 6.00 16.31 -3.00
N PRO A 195 5.65 15.90 -4.24
CA PRO A 195 4.37 16.26 -4.83
C PRO A 195 3.19 15.78 -3.97
N GLU A 196 2.14 16.60 -3.86
CA GLU A 196 0.98 16.31 -3.00
C GLU A 196 0.27 15.01 -3.38
N LYS A 197 0.22 14.68 -4.67
CA LYS A 197 -0.42 13.46 -5.19
C LYS A 197 0.49 12.23 -5.16
N ALA A 198 1.77 12.38 -4.78
CA ALA A 198 2.70 11.27 -4.75
C ALA A 198 2.45 10.40 -3.51
N GLU A 199 2.31 9.10 -3.72
CA GLU A 199 2.23 8.14 -2.62
C GLU A 199 3.55 8.09 -1.84
N LYS A 200 3.48 8.03 -0.52
CA LYS A 200 4.63 7.96 0.38
C LYS A 200 4.94 6.53 0.78
N TYR A 201 6.09 6.03 0.33
CA TYR A 201 6.64 4.75 0.75
C TYR A 201 7.86 4.97 1.63
N LEU A 202 7.96 4.26 2.74
CA LEU A 202 9.14 4.21 3.59
C LEU A 202 9.79 2.84 3.48
N PHE A 203 11.06 2.80 3.08
CA PHE A 203 11.85 1.58 3.11
C PHE A 203 12.90 1.64 4.23
N LEU A 204 12.63 0.90 5.29
CA LEU A 204 13.59 0.60 6.36
C LEU A 204 14.46 -0.57 5.88
N ASN A 205 15.61 -0.22 5.29
CA ASN A 205 16.57 -1.16 4.72
C ASN A 205 17.63 -1.56 5.77
N GLN A 206 18.42 -2.57 5.42
CA GLN A 206 19.52 -3.10 6.23
C GLN A 206 19.04 -3.62 7.59
N VAL A 207 17.83 -4.17 7.64
CA VAL A 207 17.25 -4.82 8.83
C VAL A 207 17.81 -6.23 8.96
N GLU A 208 19.00 -6.29 9.55
CA GLU A 208 19.80 -7.50 9.67
C GLU A 208 20.00 -7.83 11.15
N GLY A 209 19.58 -9.03 11.55
CA GLY A 209 19.58 -9.47 12.94
C GLY A 209 18.41 -8.94 13.78
N GLU A 210 18.14 -9.64 14.87
CA GLU A 210 16.98 -9.38 15.74
C GLU A 210 16.96 -7.99 16.41
N PRO A 211 18.09 -7.40 16.88
CA PRO A 211 18.06 -6.06 17.47
C PRO A 211 17.59 -4.98 16.50
N VAL A 212 18.04 -5.02 15.25
CA VAL A 212 17.65 -4.03 14.23
C VAL A 212 16.20 -4.24 13.80
N LYS A 213 15.76 -5.51 13.69
CA LYS A 213 14.35 -5.85 13.43
C LYS A 213 13.42 -5.29 14.51
N LYS A 214 13.75 -5.50 15.79
CA LYS A 214 12.99 -4.92 16.90
C LYS A 214 12.91 -3.40 16.82
N ALA A 215 14.03 -2.74 16.50
CA ALA A 215 14.08 -1.30 16.34
C ALA A 215 13.21 -0.80 15.16
N ALA A 216 13.22 -1.51 14.02
CA ALA A 216 12.37 -1.21 12.88
C ALA A 216 10.87 -1.33 13.23
N PHE A 217 10.51 -2.36 14.00
CA PHE A 217 9.14 -2.58 14.48
C PHE A 217 8.70 -1.52 15.49
N MET A 218 9.58 -1.09 16.38
CA MET A 218 9.32 0.04 17.29
C MET A 218 9.11 1.33 16.51
N LEU A 219 9.89 1.58 15.45
CA LEU A 219 9.72 2.76 14.60
C LEU A 219 8.37 2.73 13.88
N ALA A 220 7.95 1.57 13.37
CA ALA A 220 6.62 1.39 12.77
C ALA A 220 5.49 1.73 13.76
N ASP A 221 5.60 1.27 15.00
CA ASP A 221 4.65 1.59 16.08
C ASP A 221 4.61 3.09 16.40
N MET A 222 5.78 3.74 16.49
CA MET A 222 5.88 5.18 16.71
C MET A 222 5.18 5.98 15.60
N LEU A 223 5.37 5.60 14.34
CA LEU A 223 4.72 6.24 13.19
C LEU A 223 3.19 6.10 13.25
N GLY A 224 2.70 4.90 13.59
CA GLY A 224 1.27 4.66 13.77
C GLY A 224 0.65 5.50 14.89
N LYS A 225 1.32 5.58 16.04
CA LYS A 225 0.88 6.40 17.19
C LYS A 225 0.89 7.89 16.91
N ALA A 226 1.80 8.36 16.06
CA ALA A 226 1.88 9.75 15.64
C ALA A 226 0.92 10.09 14.50
N GLU A 227 0.07 9.15 14.08
CA GLU A 227 -0.84 9.30 12.94
C GLU A 227 -0.11 9.72 11.64
N PHE A 228 1.14 9.29 11.47
CA PHE A 228 1.91 9.54 10.26
C PHE A 228 1.64 8.44 9.25
N TYR A 229 0.74 8.74 8.30
CA TYR A 229 0.27 7.76 7.32
C TYR A 229 1.18 7.68 6.09
N LEU A 230 1.52 6.44 5.73
CA LEU A 230 2.35 6.02 4.62
C LEU A 230 1.54 5.05 3.77
N ASP A 231 1.60 5.23 2.45
CA ASP A 231 0.98 4.33 1.48
C ASP A 231 1.64 2.95 1.50
N GLY A 232 2.94 2.89 1.81
CA GLY A 232 3.65 1.64 2.04
C GLY A 232 4.80 1.76 3.06
N LEU A 233 4.92 0.76 3.93
CA LEU A 233 6.02 0.55 4.84
C LEU A 233 6.71 -0.76 4.48
N ILE A 234 7.95 -0.67 4.03
CA ILE A 234 8.79 -1.80 3.64
C ILE A 234 9.85 -1.97 4.73
N ILE A 235 9.93 -3.15 5.32
CA ILE A 235 10.92 -3.48 6.37
C ILE A 235 11.73 -4.67 5.89
N GLY A 236 13.05 -4.52 5.75
CA GLY A 236 13.85 -5.64 5.27
C GLY A 236 15.31 -5.34 5.00
N SER A 237 15.93 -6.26 4.28
CA SER A 237 17.31 -6.16 3.80
C SER A 237 17.36 -6.56 2.34
N LEU A 238 17.76 -5.64 1.47
CA LEU A 238 18.08 -5.97 0.08
C LEU A 238 19.24 -6.95 -0.03
N LYS A 239 20.20 -6.88 0.92
CA LYS A 239 21.38 -7.73 0.92
C LYS A 239 21.02 -9.19 1.23
N GLU A 240 20.11 -9.40 2.18
CA GLU A 240 19.65 -10.75 2.57
C GLU A 240 18.43 -11.20 1.76
N GLU A 241 17.92 -10.36 0.87
CA GLU A 241 16.66 -10.55 0.13
C GLU A 241 15.48 -10.94 1.03
N LYS A 242 15.44 -10.36 2.24
CA LYS A 242 14.49 -10.71 3.28
C LYS A 242 13.64 -9.52 3.67
N PHE A 243 12.33 -9.69 3.62
CA PHE A 243 11.34 -8.67 3.96
C PHE A 243 10.43 -9.18 5.07
N TYR A 244 10.00 -8.27 5.93
CA TYR A 244 9.18 -8.57 7.10
C TYR A 244 7.81 -7.91 6.98
N PRO A 245 6.74 -8.61 7.38
CA PRO A 245 5.41 -8.01 7.47
C PRO A 245 5.36 -6.90 8.53
N HIS A 246 4.35 -6.04 8.43
CA HIS A 246 4.08 -5.04 9.45
C HIS A 246 3.63 -5.74 10.76
N PRO A 247 4.28 -5.48 11.91
CA PRO A 247 4.11 -6.29 13.13
C PRO A 247 2.73 -6.19 13.79
N GLN A 248 1.92 -5.22 13.39
CA GLN A 248 0.57 -4.97 13.92
C GLN A 248 -0.52 -5.08 12.85
N ARG A 249 -0.27 -5.82 11.77
CA ARG A 249 -1.23 -6.00 10.66
C ARG A 249 -1.24 -7.43 10.13
N GLU A 250 -0.79 -8.40 10.92
CA GLU A 250 -0.67 -9.78 10.43
C GLU A 250 -2.02 -10.47 10.42
N LYS A 251 -2.79 -10.34 11.52
CA LYS A 251 -4.04 -11.07 11.74
C LYS A 251 -5.26 -10.25 11.38
N ILE A 252 -5.99 -10.63 10.34
CA ILE A 252 -7.17 -9.90 9.86
C ILE A 252 -8.38 -10.82 9.90
N THR A 253 -9.41 -10.43 10.67
CA THR A 253 -10.68 -11.15 10.72
C THR A 253 -11.64 -10.58 9.67
N GLY A 254 -12.17 -11.43 8.80
CA GLY A 254 -13.30 -11.11 7.93
C GLY A 254 -14.62 -11.30 8.68
N ILE A 255 -15.43 -10.26 8.72
CA ILE A 255 -16.74 -10.25 9.37
C ILE A 255 -17.79 -10.14 8.26
N ILE A 256 -18.43 -11.26 7.95
CA ILE A 256 -19.54 -11.32 7.00
C ILE A 256 -20.81 -10.87 7.72
N MET A 257 -21.40 -9.78 7.24
CA MET A 257 -22.61 -9.17 7.78
C MET A 257 -23.83 -9.73 7.04
N ALA A 258 -24.46 -10.76 7.59
CA ALA A 258 -25.56 -11.52 6.98
C ALA A 258 -26.81 -11.56 7.88
N ALA A 259 -27.06 -10.48 8.62
CA ALA A 259 -28.18 -10.37 9.56
C ALA A 259 -29.31 -9.43 9.11
N GLY A 260 -29.26 -8.91 7.88
CA GLY A 260 -30.29 -8.00 7.35
C GLY A 260 -31.63 -8.70 7.02
N PHE A 261 -32.74 -7.97 7.09
CA PHE A 261 -34.10 -8.53 6.91
C PHE A 261 -34.60 -8.57 5.46
N SER A 262 -33.85 -8.03 4.49
CA SER A 262 -34.23 -8.05 3.07
C SER A 262 -35.62 -7.46 2.76
N GLU A 263 -36.07 -6.46 3.52
CA GLU A 263 -37.45 -5.96 3.51
C GLU A 263 -37.95 -5.53 2.11
N ARG A 264 -37.05 -4.95 1.29
CA ARG A 264 -37.36 -4.48 -0.08
C ARG A 264 -37.61 -5.63 -1.08
N MET A 265 -37.11 -6.82 -0.79
CA MET A 265 -37.18 -7.99 -1.69
C MET A 265 -38.38 -8.90 -1.40
N GLY A 266 -39.07 -8.73 -0.25
CA GLY A 266 -40.20 -9.56 0.16
C GLY A 266 -39.85 -11.02 0.52
N GLN A 267 -38.59 -11.42 0.35
CA GLN A 267 -38.02 -12.73 0.69
C GLN A 267 -36.56 -12.54 1.14
N ASP A 268 -36.01 -13.52 1.85
CA ASP A 268 -34.62 -13.44 2.31
C ASP A 268 -33.65 -13.52 1.12
N LYS A 269 -33.10 -12.38 0.72
CA LYS A 269 -32.26 -12.24 -0.48
C LYS A 269 -30.96 -13.03 -0.38
N LEU A 270 -30.50 -13.30 0.84
CA LEU A 270 -29.27 -14.05 1.10
C LEU A 270 -29.39 -15.52 0.66
N LEU A 271 -30.60 -16.07 0.70
CA LEU A 271 -30.91 -17.47 0.37
C LEU A 271 -31.35 -17.65 -1.08
N LEU A 272 -31.35 -16.58 -1.89
CA LEU A 272 -31.73 -16.67 -3.29
C LEU A 272 -30.77 -17.59 -4.06
N PRO A 273 -31.29 -18.58 -4.82
CA PRO A 273 -30.45 -19.45 -5.62
C PRO A 273 -29.85 -18.67 -6.79
N LEU A 274 -28.54 -18.80 -6.94
CA LEU A 274 -27.80 -18.40 -8.13
C LEU A 274 -27.79 -19.56 -9.13
N LYS A 275 -27.44 -19.28 -10.40
CA LYS A 275 -27.44 -20.28 -11.48
C LYS A 275 -26.55 -21.49 -11.20
N GLU A 276 -25.47 -21.28 -10.45
CA GLU A 276 -24.53 -22.34 -10.04
C GLU A 276 -25.08 -23.25 -8.92
N GLY A 277 -26.30 -23.02 -8.44
CA GLY A 277 -26.93 -23.79 -7.36
C GLY A 277 -26.55 -23.33 -5.95
N PHE A 278 -25.65 -22.36 -5.81
CA PHE A 278 -25.32 -21.71 -4.55
C PHE A 278 -26.32 -20.62 -4.19
N SER A 279 -26.53 -20.38 -2.91
CA SER A 279 -27.19 -19.14 -2.48
C SER A 279 -26.23 -17.94 -2.57
N LEU A 280 -26.78 -16.71 -2.59
CA LEU A 280 -25.97 -15.49 -2.62
C LEU A 280 -24.96 -15.46 -1.47
N VAL A 281 -25.42 -15.67 -0.23
CA VAL A 281 -24.53 -15.67 0.94
C VAL A 281 -23.52 -16.80 0.92
N GLU A 282 -23.89 -17.96 0.35
CA GLU A 282 -22.97 -19.09 0.21
C GLU A 282 -21.77 -18.74 -0.67
N LYS A 283 -21.98 -18.00 -1.77
CA LYS A 283 -20.88 -17.52 -2.62
C LYS A 283 -19.93 -16.61 -1.84
N VAL A 284 -20.47 -15.65 -1.08
CA VAL A 284 -19.67 -14.74 -0.25
C VAL A 284 -18.87 -15.51 0.81
N ILE A 285 -19.50 -16.46 1.51
CA ILE A 285 -18.86 -17.31 2.52
C ILE A 285 -17.73 -18.13 1.88
N LYS A 286 -18.00 -18.77 0.74
CA LYS A 286 -17.02 -19.58 0.01
C LYS A 286 -15.79 -18.74 -0.38
N GLU A 287 -15.99 -17.58 -1.00
CA GLU A 287 -14.89 -16.72 -1.45
C GLU A 287 -14.08 -16.15 -0.28
N ALA A 288 -14.75 -15.76 0.82
CA ALA A 288 -14.07 -15.35 2.05
C ALA A 288 -13.25 -16.49 2.66
N SER A 289 -13.77 -17.72 2.69
CA SER A 289 -13.05 -18.90 3.19
C SER A 289 -11.88 -19.33 2.31
N LEU A 290 -11.89 -18.98 1.01
CA LEU A 290 -10.78 -19.25 0.07
C LEU A 290 -9.72 -18.14 0.02
N SER A 291 -9.94 -17.04 0.75
CA SER A 291 -9.05 -15.88 0.82
C SER A 291 -7.96 -16.03 1.88
N ASP A 292 -7.09 -15.02 1.97
CA ASP A 292 -5.97 -14.95 2.92
C ASP A 292 -6.38 -14.35 4.28
N LEU A 293 -7.68 -14.35 4.60
CA LEU A 293 -8.21 -13.96 5.91
C LEU A 293 -7.80 -14.98 6.99
N ASP A 294 -7.38 -14.50 8.16
CA ASP A 294 -6.93 -15.36 9.26
C ASP A 294 -8.10 -15.99 10.03
N GLU A 295 -9.26 -15.33 10.03
CA GLU A 295 -10.50 -15.80 10.62
C GLU A 295 -11.68 -15.26 9.80
N VAL A 296 -12.70 -16.09 9.59
CA VAL A 296 -13.97 -15.65 8.99
C VAL A 296 -15.09 -15.85 10.01
N ILE A 297 -15.78 -14.76 10.34
CA ILE A 297 -16.93 -14.72 11.23
C ILE A 297 -18.18 -14.37 10.43
N LEU A 298 -19.17 -15.23 10.48
CA LEU A 298 -20.50 -15.00 9.90
C LEU A 298 -21.45 -14.52 10.99
N VAL A 299 -21.87 -13.25 10.91
CA VAL A 299 -22.91 -12.70 11.78
C VAL A 299 -24.26 -12.88 11.11
N TYR A 300 -25.11 -13.72 11.67
CA TYR A 300 -26.37 -14.14 11.06
C TYR A 300 -27.57 -13.79 11.93
N GLN A 301 -28.75 -13.71 11.32
CA GLN A 301 -30.03 -13.72 12.02
C GLN A 301 -30.93 -14.90 11.61
N ASN A 302 -30.89 -15.32 10.34
CA ASN A 302 -31.63 -16.48 9.87
C ASN A 302 -30.85 -17.79 10.13
N PRO A 303 -31.41 -18.80 10.84
CA PRO A 303 -30.74 -20.08 11.07
C PRO A 303 -30.33 -20.84 9.80
N ALA A 304 -31.03 -20.66 8.68
CA ALA A 304 -30.62 -21.28 7.41
C ALA A 304 -29.27 -20.75 6.92
N VAL A 305 -28.95 -19.48 7.19
CA VAL A 305 -27.64 -18.87 6.87
C VAL A 305 -26.54 -19.44 7.77
N LYS A 306 -26.85 -19.78 9.03
CA LYS A 306 -25.92 -20.45 9.94
C LYS A 306 -25.50 -21.82 9.39
N GLU A 307 -26.44 -22.62 8.91
CA GLU A 307 -26.16 -23.96 8.36
C GLU A 307 -25.20 -23.88 7.17
N ILE A 308 -25.38 -22.87 6.30
CA ILE A 308 -24.46 -22.58 5.21
C ILE A 308 -23.08 -22.22 5.77
N GLY A 309 -22.98 -21.32 6.75
CA GLY A 309 -21.70 -20.97 7.37
C GLY A 309 -20.96 -22.18 7.95
N GLU A 310 -21.67 -23.01 8.72
CA GLU A 310 -21.11 -24.20 9.36
C GLU A 310 -20.56 -25.21 8.33
N LYS A 311 -21.20 -25.33 7.15
CA LYS A 311 -20.70 -26.15 6.03
C LYS A 311 -19.30 -25.74 5.57
N TYR A 312 -18.95 -24.45 5.65
CA TYR A 312 -17.62 -23.93 5.28
C TYR A 312 -16.67 -23.77 6.47
N GLY A 313 -17.07 -24.25 7.66
CA GLY A 313 -16.25 -24.17 8.86
C GLY A 313 -16.03 -22.75 9.39
N VAL A 314 -16.86 -21.77 8.98
CA VAL A 314 -16.74 -20.39 9.47
C VAL A 314 -17.38 -20.24 10.85
N LYS A 315 -16.86 -19.32 11.66
CA LYS A 315 -17.40 -19.06 12.98
C LYS A 315 -18.72 -18.32 12.87
N THR A 316 -19.82 -18.93 13.30
CA THR A 316 -21.14 -18.30 13.20
C THR A 316 -21.54 -17.63 14.51
N VAL A 317 -22.09 -16.41 14.45
CA VAL A 317 -22.55 -15.65 15.62
C VAL A 317 -23.94 -15.07 15.38
N PHE A 318 -24.86 -15.36 16.30
CA PHE A 318 -26.25 -14.94 16.20
C PHE A 318 -26.42 -13.45 16.57
N ASN A 319 -27.17 -12.70 15.77
CA ASN A 319 -27.54 -11.31 16.05
C ASN A 319 -29.04 -11.17 16.36
N PRO A 320 -29.46 -11.32 17.62
CA PRO A 320 -30.87 -11.22 18.02
C PRO A 320 -31.46 -9.81 17.84
N GLU A 321 -30.62 -8.78 17.70
CA GLU A 321 -31.02 -7.38 17.67
C GLU A 321 -30.75 -6.73 16.30
N ALA A 322 -30.78 -7.53 15.23
CA ALA A 322 -30.55 -7.06 13.87
C ALA A 322 -31.48 -5.88 13.48
N PHE A 323 -32.67 -5.79 14.08
CA PHE A 323 -33.66 -4.72 13.80
C PHE A 323 -33.19 -3.33 14.26
N LYS A 324 -32.11 -3.25 15.05
CA LYS A 324 -31.50 -1.99 15.50
C LYS A 324 -30.46 -1.43 14.51
N GLY A 325 -30.25 -2.11 13.38
CA GLY A 325 -29.38 -1.67 12.28
C GLY A 325 -28.01 -2.36 12.22
N GLN A 326 -27.26 -2.09 11.15
CA GLN A 326 -25.98 -2.74 10.86
C GLN A 326 -24.91 -2.59 11.96
N SER A 327 -25.00 -1.53 12.77
CA SER A 327 -24.06 -1.30 13.89
C SER A 327 -23.99 -2.48 14.87
N ILE A 328 -25.08 -3.22 15.08
CA ILE A 328 -25.08 -4.38 15.98
C ILE A 328 -24.25 -5.52 15.40
N SER A 329 -24.38 -5.81 14.11
CA SER A 329 -23.61 -6.86 13.45
C SER A 329 -22.11 -6.59 13.51
N VAL A 330 -21.71 -5.33 13.29
CA VAL A 330 -20.31 -4.88 13.45
C VAL A 330 -19.82 -5.16 14.87
N LYS A 331 -20.57 -4.74 15.89
CA LYS A 331 -20.18 -4.95 17.30
C LYS A 331 -20.07 -6.42 17.67
N ILE A 332 -21.01 -7.24 17.22
CA ILE A 332 -21.02 -8.68 17.48
C ILE A 332 -19.80 -9.33 16.85
N GLY A 333 -19.52 -9.05 15.56
CA GLY A 333 -18.35 -9.60 14.88
C GLY A 333 -17.03 -9.21 15.56
N ILE A 334 -16.88 -7.94 15.92
CA ILE A 334 -15.70 -7.42 16.63
C ILE A 334 -15.53 -8.05 18.03
N LYS A 335 -16.63 -8.30 18.76
CA LYS A 335 -16.57 -8.96 20.07
C LYS A 335 -16.27 -10.45 19.94
N ALA A 336 -16.71 -11.08 18.86
CA ALA A 336 -16.49 -12.49 18.60
C ALA A 336 -15.07 -12.79 18.11
N SER A 337 -14.34 -11.83 17.53
CA SER A 337 -12.94 -12.03 17.14
C SER A 337 -12.03 -12.09 18.38
N GLU A 338 -11.49 -13.27 18.74
CA GLU A 338 -10.57 -13.43 19.87
C GLU A 338 -9.50 -14.54 19.66
N PRO A 339 -8.23 -14.34 20.12
CA PRO A 339 -7.69 -13.09 20.67
C PRO A 339 -7.23 -12.12 19.56
N VAL A 340 -7.66 -10.87 19.74
CA VAL A 340 -7.27 -9.60 19.11
C VAL A 340 -6.68 -9.69 17.69
N ALA A 341 -7.56 -9.67 16.69
CA ALA A 341 -7.17 -9.34 15.32
C ALA A 341 -6.53 -7.94 15.26
N ASP A 342 -5.56 -7.80 14.38
CA ASP A 342 -4.92 -6.53 14.05
C ASP A 342 -5.79 -5.67 13.13
N GLY A 343 -6.74 -6.28 12.41
CA GLY A 343 -7.72 -5.59 11.60
C GLY A 343 -9.02 -6.39 11.42
N TYR A 344 -10.05 -5.68 10.98
CA TYR A 344 -11.38 -6.20 10.69
C TYR A 344 -11.75 -5.83 9.25
N MET A 345 -12.06 -6.82 8.42
CA MET A 345 -12.66 -6.59 7.10
C MET A 345 -14.16 -6.83 7.21
N PHE A 346 -14.98 -5.81 6.94
CA PHE A 346 -16.44 -5.96 6.89
C PHE A 346 -16.87 -6.30 5.48
N ILE A 347 -17.56 -7.44 5.35
CA ILE A 347 -18.00 -8.02 4.08
C ILE A 347 -19.54 -8.11 4.12
N PRO A 348 -20.27 -7.39 3.26
CA PRO A 348 -21.71 -7.58 3.12
C PRO A 348 -22.03 -9.00 2.61
N GLY A 349 -23.06 -9.64 3.17
CA GLY A 349 -23.48 -11.00 2.78
C GLY A 349 -24.15 -11.08 1.39
N ASP A 350 -24.34 -9.95 0.73
CA ASP A 350 -25.15 -9.71 -0.47
C ASP A 350 -24.32 -9.20 -1.68
N MET A 351 -23.01 -9.47 -1.69
CA MET A 351 -22.08 -9.15 -2.79
C MET A 351 -21.84 -10.36 -3.73
N PRO A 352 -22.66 -10.57 -4.78
CA PRO A 352 -22.55 -11.75 -5.65
C PRO A 352 -21.29 -11.78 -6.54
N PHE A 353 -20.60 -10.65 -6.72
CA PHE A 353 -19.37 -10.56 -7.52
C PHE A 353 -18.11 -10.44 -6.68
N LEU A 354 -18.24 -10.56 -5.35
CA LEU A 354 -17.09 -10.67 -4.48
C LEU A 354 -16.31 -11.94 -4.83
N ASP A 355 -15.00 -11.80 -5.00
CA ASP A 355 -14.07 -12.90 -5.19
C ASP A 355 -12.94 -12.81 -4.16
N LYS A 356 -12.26 -13.94 -3.94
CA LYS A 356 -11.08 -13.99 -3.06
C LYS A 356 -9.96 -13.03 -3.49
N ASP A 357 -9.84 -12.71 -4.77
CA ASP A 357 -8.77 -11.87 -5.30
C ASP A 357 -8.93 -10.41 -4.89
N LEU A 358 -10.17 -9.90 -4.88
CA LEU A 358 -10.50 -8.58 -4.35
C LEU A 358 -10.24 -8.52 -2.84
N ILE A 359 -10.64 -9.54 -2.09
CA ILE A 359 -10.35 -9.65 -0.65
C ILE A 359 -8.83 -9.57 -0.44
N ASN A 360 -8.08 -10.43 -1.12
CA ASN A 360 -6.62 -10.52 -0.99
C ASN A 360 -5.91 -9.23 -1.41
N LYS A 361 -6.41 -8.53 -2.44
CA LYS A 361 -5.90 -7.21 -2.84
C LYS A 361 -6.03 -6.19 -1.72
N LEU A 362 -7.21 -6.10 -1.09
CA LEU A 362 -7.43 -5.17 0.03
C LEU A 362 -6.60 -5.54 1.27
N LEU A 363 -6.46 -6.83 1.57
CA LEU A 363 -5.58 -7.32 2.64
C LEU A 363 -4.13 -6.94 2.36
N ALA A 364 -3.64 -7.12 1.13
CA ALA A 364 -2.27 -6.80 0.76
C ALA A 364 -1.96 -5.30 0.94
N VAL A 365 -2.89 -4.42 0.56
CA VAL A 365 -2.75 -2.97 0.79
C VAL A 365 -2.80 -2.64 2.29
N PHE A 366 -3.72 -3.26 3.04
CA PHE A 366 -3.78 -3.05 4.49
C PHE A 366 -2.47 -3.45 5.17
N LYS A 367 -1.94 -4.64 4.87
CA LYS A 367 -0.72 -5.20 5.45
C LYS A 367 0.53 -4.33 5.21
N LYS A 368 0.55 -3.53 4.14
CA LYS A 368 1.70 -2.69 3.74
C LYS A 368 1.55 -1.22 4.10
N SER A 369 0.34 -0.69 4.16
CA SER A 369 0.11 0.73 4.50
C SER A 369 0.15 0.97 6.01
N THR A 370 0.28 2.24 6.43
CA THR A 370 0.03 2.63 7.84
C THR A 370 -1.32 3.31 8.03
N PHE A 371 -2.10 3.50 6.96
CA PHE A 371 -3.49 3.99 7.01
C PHE A 371 -4.40 3.02 7.77
N PRO A 372 -5.20 3.47 8.75
CA PRO A 372 -6.04 2.59 9.54
C PRO A 372 -7.35 2.19 8.84
N ILE A 373 -7.71 2.80 7.71
CA ILE A 373 -8.91 2.47 6.94
C ILE A 373 -8.53 2.22 5.48
N ILE A 374 -8.92 1.08 4.92
CA ILE A 374 -8.81 0.78 3.48
C ILE A 374 -10.21 0.72 2.90
N VAL A 375 -10.44 1.47 1.82
CA VAL A 375 -11.72 1.55 1.14
C VAL A 375 -11.51 1.28 -0.35
N PRO A 376 -12.20 0.29 -0.95
CA PRO A 376 -12.22 0.11 -2.39
C PRO A 376 -13.01 1.26 -3.04
N PHE A 377 -12.50 1.76 -4.16
CA PHE A 377 -13.16 2.73 -5.02
C PHE A 377 -13.42 2.06 -6.36
N TYR A 378 -14.71 1.92 -6.71
CA TYR A 378 -15.15 1.39 -8.00
C TYR A 378 -15.43 2.59 -8.89
N ASP A 379 -14.51 2.86 -9.82
CA ASP A 379 -14.33 4.19 -10.40
C ASP A 379 -14.03 5.24 -9.30
N ASP A 380 -14.95 6.18 -9.07
CA ASP A 380 -14.85 7.25 -8.08
C ASP A 380 -15.76 7.03 -6.85
N ASP A 381 -16.54 5.95 -6.85
CA ASP A 381 -17.50 5.63 -5.80
C ASP A 381 -16.89 4.71 -4.73
N PRO A 382 -16.92 5.10 -3.44
CA PRO A 382 -16.47 4.22 -2.36
C PRO A 382 -17.42 3.02 -2.21
N GLY A 383 -16.87 1.82 -2.04
CA GLY A 383 -17.65 0.60 -1.89
C GLY A 383 -17.18 -0.31 -0.75
N MET A 384 -17.65 -1.55 -0.81
CA MET A 384 -17.31 -2.64 0.12
C MET A 384 -16.49 -3.72 -0.62
N PRO A 385 -15.78 -4.63 0.09
CA PRO A 385 -15.57 -4.67 1.54
C PRO A 385 -14.56 -3.61 2.02
N THR A 386 -14.69 -3.18 3.27
CA THR A 386 -13.80 -2.17 3.89
C THR A 386 -12.98 -2.78 5.01
N VAL A 387 -11.71 -2.37 5.14
CA VAL A 387 -10.79 -2.88 6.17
C VAL A 387 -10.51 -1.79 7.19
N PHE A 388 -10.61 -2.12 8.48
CA PHE A 388 -10.32 -1.23 9.60
C PHE A 388 -9.24 -1.82 10.51
N SER A 389 -8.28 -0.99 10.89
CA SER A 389 -7.27 -1.31 11.91
C SER A 389 -7.89 -1.47 13.28
N ARG A 390 -7.29 -2.34 14.11
CA ARG A 390 -7.57 -2.46 15.54
C ARG A 390 -7.54 -1.13 16.28
N SER A 391 -6.74 -0.17 15.83
CA SER A 391 -6.70 1.18 16.43
C SER A 391 -8.08 1.86 16.46
N LEU A 392 -8.99 1.49 15.55
CA LEU A 392 -10.36 1.99 15.47
C LEU A 392 -11.38 1.11 16.17
N ARG A 393 -10.96 0.05 16.89
CA ARG A 393 -11.86 -0.89 17.58
C ARG A 393 -12.83 -0.16 18.52
N SER A 394 -12.34 0.78 19.32
CA SER A 394 -13.18 1.55 20.26
C SER A 394 -14.21 2.40 19.52
N GLU A 395 -13.83 3.04 18.41
CA GLU A 395 -14.76 3.81 17.56
C GLU A 395 -15.83 2.90 16.93
N LEU A 396 -15.41 1.76 16.38
CA LEU A 396 -16.30 0.75 15.81
C LEU A 396 -17.27 0.15 16.83
N LEU A 397 -16.88 0.02 18.10
CA LEU A 397 -17.78 -0.46 19.16
C LEU A 397 -18.82 0.60 19.59
N ASN A 398 -18.57 1.88 19.29
CA ASN A 398 -19.41 3.00 19.69
C ASN A 398 -20.37 3.49 18.60
N ILE A 399 -20.31 2.98 17.37
CA ILE A 399 -21.25 3.34 16.31
C ILE A 399 -22.70 2.95 16.67
N THR A 400 -23.68 3.65 16.11
CA THR A 400 -25.11 3.41 16.35
C THR A 400 -25.91 3.47 15.06
N GLY A 401 -27.12 2.90 15.08
CA GLY A 401 -28.03 2.91 13.95
C GLY A 401 -27.52 2.10 12.75
N ASP A 402 -27.89 2.57 11.56
CA ASP A 402 -27.71 1.83 10.31
C ASP A 402 -26.53 2.31 9.46
N GLU A 403 -25.81 3.35 9.89
CA GLU A 403 -24.67 3.88 9.13
C GLU A 403 -23.46 2.92 9.11
N GLY A 404 -23.41 1.97 10.05
CA GLY A 404 -22.30 1.02 10.16
C GLY A 404 -20.93 1.73 10.21
N GLY A 405 -19.95 1.14 9.52
CA GLY A 405 -18.60 1.70 9.37
C GLY A 405 -18.52 2.97 8.49
N ARG A 406 -19.57 3.29 7.72
CA ARG A 406 -19.58 4.47 6.83
C ARG A 406 -19.45 5.78 7.62
N SER A 407 -20.02 5.81 8.82
CA SER A 407 -19.91 6.97 9.73
C SER A 407 -18.46 7.28 10.13
N ILE A 408 -17.64 6.24 10.35
CA ILE A 408 -16.22 6.37 10.71
C ILE A 408 -15.41 6.84 9.51
N ILE A 409 -15.69 6.28 8.33
CA ILE A 409 -15.05 6.68 7.06
C ILE A 409 -15.29 8.18 6.82
N ARG A 410 -16.54 8.64 6.90
CA ARG A 410 -16.89 10.06 6.71
C ARG A 410 -16.22 11.01 7.70
N LYS A 411 -16.06 10.58 8.96
CA LYS A 411 -15.42 11.39 10.02
C LYS A 411 -13.89 11.46 9.89
N ASN A 412 -13.27 10.53 9.17
CA ASN A 412 -11.82 10.35 9.14
C ASN A 412 -11.23 10.37 7.72
N PRO A 413 -11.50 11.39 6.87
CA PRO A 413 -11.04 11.40 5.47
C PRO A 413 -9.52 11.29 5.31
N GLY A 414 -8.75 11.89 6.25
CA GLY A 414 -7.29 11.80 6.26
C GLY A 414 -6.71 10.45 6.69
N LYS A 415 -7.55 9.52 7.18
CA LYS A 415 -7.13 8.18 7.63
C LYS A 415 -7.45 7.08 6.63
N ILE A 416 -7.89 7.43 5.42
CA ILE A 416 -8.34 6.49 4.38
C ILE A 416 -7.25 6.31 3.32
N LYS A 417 -6.86 5.05 3.09
CA LYS A 417 -6.22 4.63 1.85
C LYS A 417 -7.29 4.16 0.87
N LYS A 418 -7.36 4.83 -0.28
CA LYS A 418 -8.22 4.44 -1.39
C LYS A 418 -7.54 3.36 -2.22
N VAL A 419 -8.27 2.31 -2.57
CA VAL A 419 -7.82 1.25 -3.48
C VAL A 419 -8.72 1.24 -4.70
N TYR A 420 -8.21 1.68 -5.85
CA TYR A 420 -9.02 1.72 -7.06
C TYR A 420 -9.18 0.31 -7.65
N ILE A 421 -10.42 -0.06 -7.91
CA ILE A 421 -10.85 -1.32 -8.50
C ILE A 421 -11.55 -0.98 -9.80
N ASP A 422 -11.16 -1.65 -10.90
CA ASP A 422 -11.86 -1.51 -12.17
C ASP A 422 -13.29 -2.02 -11.97
N LYS A 423 -14.27 -1.13 -12.20
CA LYS A 423 -15.64 -1.29 -11.72
C LYS A 423 -16.26 -2.63 -12.13
N GLY A 424 -16.08 -3.04 -13.38
CA GLY A 424 -16.66 -4.27 -13.93
C GLY A 424 -18.04 -4.54 -13.32
N PHE A 425 -18.19 -5.72 -12.70
CA PHE A 425 -19.32 -6.05 -11.82
C PHE A 425 -18.93 -6.16 -10.33
N LYS A 426 -17.66 -5.97 -9.97
CA LYS A 426 -17.09 -6.35 -8.65
C LYS A 426 -17.61 -5.55 -7.45
N GLY A 427 -18.30 -4.43 -7.67
CA GLY A 427 -18.86 -3.56 -6.62
C GLY A 427 -20.38 -3.53 -6.51
N LEU A 428 -21.10 -4.42 -7.20
CA LEU A 428 -22.56 -4.44 -7.20
C LEU A 428 -23.12 -5.27 -6.03
N ASP A 429 -23.96 -4.64 -5.22
CA ASP A 429 -24.80 -5.30 -4.22
C ASP A 429 -26.17 -5.66 -4.86
N ILE A 430 -26.81 -6.75 -4.41
CA ILE A 430 -28.19 -7.07 -4.82
C ILE A 430 -29.15 -6.58 -3.73
N ASP A 431 -29.78 -5.43 -3.97
CA ASP A 431 -30.75 -4.80 -3.08
C ASP A 431 -32.18 -4.78 -3.65
N THR A 432 -32.30 -4.96 -4.97
CA THR A 432 -33.55 -4.86 -5.73
C THR A 432 -33.72 -6.02 -6.73
N PRO A 433 -34.96 -6.35 -7.13
CA PRO A 433 -35.20 -7.35 -8.17
C PRO A 433 -34.53 -6.99 -9.51
N GLU A 434 -34.41 -5.71 -9.84
CA GLU A 434 -33.74 -5.23 -11.04
C GLU A 434 -32.24 -5.52 -11.02
N GLU A 435 -31.57 -5.37 -9.87
CA GLU A 435 -30.16 -5.72 -9.69
C GLU A 435 -29.94 -7.23 -9.76
N LEU A 436 -30.85 -8.02 -9.17
CA LEU A 436 -30.84 -9.47 -9.32
C LEU A 436 -30.96 -9.88 -10.79
N LYS A 437 -31.85 -9.23 -11.55
CA LYS A 437 -32.00 -9.48 -12.99
C LYS A 437 -30.71 -9.16 -13.75
N LYS A 438 -30.08 -8.01 -13.49
CA LYS A 438 -28.78 -7.66 -14.10
C LYS A 438 -27.70 -8.70 -13.81
N TYR A 439 -27.65 -9.21 -12.58
CA TYR A 439 -26.75 -10.31 -12.23
C TYR A 439 -27.05 -11.58 -13.05
N MET A 440 -28.32 -11.96 -13.14
CA MET A 440 -28.74 -13.16 -13.88
C MET A 440 -28.44 -13.04 -15.37
N ASP A 441 -28.67 -11.87 -15.97
CA ASP A 441 -28.40 -11.58 -17.39
C ASP A 441 -26.88 -11.64 -17.67
N TYR A 442 -26.03 -11.09 -16.79
CA TYR A 442 -24.57 -11.18 -16.92
C TYR A 442 -24.09 -12.63 -16.96
N GLN A 443 -24.63 -13.48 -16.08
CA GLN A 443 -24.30 -14.90 -16.02
C GLN A 443 -24.82 -15.72 -17.23
N GLU A 444 -25.56 -15.13 -18.17
CA GLU A 444 -25.89 -15.77 -19.47
C GLU A 444 -24.89 -15.44 -20.56
N MET A 445 -24.09 -14.39 -20.36
CA MET A 445 -23.17 -13.86 -21.36
C MET A 445 -21.74 -14.41 -21.21
N GLU A 446 -21.37 -14.85 -20.00
CA GLU A 446 -20.17 -15.66 -19.71
C GLU A 446 -20.47 -17.15 -19.87
#